data_AF-A0A381V6R9-F1
#
_entry.id   AF-A0A381V6R9-F1
#
_cell.length_a   1.000
_cell.length_b   1.000
_cell.length_c   1.000
_cell.angle_alpha   90.00
_cell.angle_beta   90.00
_cell.angle_gamma   90.00
#
_symmetry.space_group_name_H-M   'P 1'
#
loop_
_entity.id
_entity.type
_entity.pdbx_description
1 polymer ?
#
loop_
_entity_poly.entity_id
_entity_poly.type
_entity_poly.pdbx_seq_one_letter_code
_entity_poly.pdbx_strand_id
1 'polypeptide(L)' 'MNENICKICNREFSEHSPKELHECAVAEQERDNKKIRKHYEDMGKDEIF' A
#
# COMPACT_ATOMS: atom_id res chain seq x y z
N MET A 1 17.34 3.20 5.24
CA MET A 1 16.38 2.68 4.24
C MET A 1 16.51 3.57 3.01
N ASN A 2 16.52 3.04 1.79
CA ASN A 2 16.48 3.90 0.59
C ASN A 2 15.06 4.44 0.44
N GLU A 3 14.82 5.63 0.99
CA GLU A 3 13.54 6.33 0.95
C GLU A 3 13.12 6.72 -0.49
N ASN A 4 14.06 6.63 -1.44
CA ASN A 4 13.85 6.99 -2.84
C ASN A 4 13.40 5.82 -3.75
N ILE A 5 13.13 4.63 -3.18
CA ILE A 5 12.65 3.47 -3.95
C ILE A 5 11.13 3.35 -3.80
N CYS A 6 10.42 3.26 -4.92
CA CYS A 6 9.00 2.99 -4.93
C CYS A 6 8.73 1.55 -4.46
N LYS A 7 7.97 1.38 -3.38
CA LYS A 7 7.66 0.06 -2.81
C LYS A 7 6.67 -0.76 -3.64
N ILE A 8 6.10 -0.17 -4.70
CA ILE A 8 5.12 -0.82 -5.58
C ILE A 8 5.82 -1.44 -6.78
N CYS A 9 6.66 -0.69 -7.48
CA CYS A 9 7.33 -1.17 -8.69
C CYS A 9 8.85 -1.38 -8.52
N ASN A 10 9.40 -1.09 -7.34
CA ASN A 10 10.80 -1.29 -6.96
C ASN A 10 11.82 -0.55 -7.85
N ARG A 11 11.38 0.53 -8.51
CA ARG A 11 12.21 1.49 -9.25
C ARG A 11 12.46 2.74 -8.42
N GLU A 12 13.45 3.54 -8.78
CA GLU A 12 13.65 4.83 -8.12
C GLU A 12 12.50 5.80 -8.43
N PHE A 13 12.12 6.65 -7.47
CA PHE A 13 11.07 7.64 -7.70
C PHE A 13 11.44 8.64 -8.81
N SER A 14 12.73 8.87 -9.06
CA SER A 14 13.20 9.70 -10.18
C SER A 14 12.92 9.09 -11.57
N GLU A 15 12.72 7.78 -11.66
CA GLU A 15 12.38 7.09 -12.91
C GLU A 15 10.88 7.09 -13.21
N HIS A 16 10.06 7.63 -12.30
CA HIS A 16 8.62 7.69 -12.50
C HIS A 16 8.22 8.91 -13.32
N SER A 17 7.37 8.68 -14.32
CA SER A 17 6.54 9.76 -14.87
C SER A 17 5.52 10.23 -13.82
N PRO A 18 4.98 11.47 -13.90
CA PRO A 18 3.94 11.95 -12.98
C PRO A 18 2.73 11.01 -12.88
N LYS A 19 2.37 10.39 -14.01
CA LYS A 19 1.30 9.40 -14.08
C LYS A 19 1.65 8.13 -13.30
N GLU A 20 2.83 7.56 -13.53
CA GLU A 20 3.29 6.36 -12.83
C GLU A 20 3.43 6.60 -11.32
N LEU A 21 3.87 7.81 -10.94
CA LEU A 21 3.97 8.23 -9.55
C LEU A 21 2.60 8.20 -8.87
N HIS A 22 1.58 8.75 -9.52
CA HIS A 22 0.20 8.72 -9.04
C HIS A 22 -0.34 7.29 -8.96
N GLU A 23 -0.15 6.47 -9.99
CA GLU A 23 -0.58 5.07 -10.00
C GLU A 23 0.06 4.26 -8.86
N CYS A 24 1.36 4.46 -8.60
CA CYS A 24 2.05 3.81 -7.49
C CYS A 24 1.55 4.31 -6.13
N ALA A 25 1.29 5.61 -5.97
CA ALA A 25 0.75 6.16 -4.73
C ALA A 25 -0.65 5.59 -4.41
N VAL A 26 -1.51 5.49 -5.42
CA VAL A 26 -2.85 4.88 -5.27
C VAL A 26 -2.74 3.41 -4.90
N ALA A 27 -1.88 2.65 -5.58
CA ALA A 27 -1.68 1.23 -5.29
C ALA A 27 -1.12 0.98 -3.87
N GLU A 28 -0.25 1.86 -3.38
CA GLU A 28 0.24 1.81 -1.99
C GLU A 28 -0.89 2.03 -0.99
N GLN A 29 -1.70 3.06 -1.22
CA GLN A 29 -2.85 3.35 -0.36
C GLN A 29 -3.89 2.22 -0.37
N GLU A 30 -4.16 1.59 -1.51
CA GLU A 30 -5.05 0.43 -1.59
C GLU A 30 -4.51 -0.78 -0.83
N ARG A 31 -3.19 -1.02 -0.87
CA ARG A 31 -2.56 -2.09 -0.08
C ARG A 31 -2.72 -1.86 1.42
N ASP A 32 -2.54 -0.64 1.88
CA ASP A 32 -2.70 -0.32 3.30
C ASP A 32 -4.16 -0.38 3.73
N ASN A 33 -5.09 0.09 2.89
CA ASN A 33 -6.52 -0.08 3.12
C ASN A 33 -6.92 -1.56 3.21
N LYS A 34 -6.35 -2.44 2.38
CA LYS A 34 -6.57 -3.89 2.49
C LYS A 34 -6.09 -4.46 3.81
N LYS A 35 -4.95 -4.02 4.34
CA LYS A 35 -4.45 -4.47 5.65
C LYS A 35 -5.37 -4.02 6.78
N ILE A 36 -5.83 -2.77 6.73
CA ILE A 36 -6.77 -2.21 7.70
C ILE A 36 -8.08 -3.00 7.67
N ARG A 37 -8.66 -3.22 6.49
CA ARG A 37 -9.87 -4.03 6.33
C ARG A 37 -9.69 -5.42 6.92
N LYS A 38 -8.60 -6.11 6.56
CA LYS A 38 -8.29 -7.44 7.09
C LYS A 38 -8.18 -7.44 8.61
N HIS A 39 -7.53 -6.42 9.20
CA HIS A 39 -7.41 -6.30 10.65
C HIS A 39 -8.78 -6.23 11.35
N TYR A 40 -9.71 -5.41 10.83
CA TYR A 40 -11.07 -5.34 11.38
C TYR A 40 -11.90 -6.60 11.09
N GLU A 41 -11.75 -7.23 9.92
CA GLU A 41 -12.39 -8.52 9.61
C GLU A 41 -11.92 -9.64 10.52
N ASP A 42 -10.64 -9.63 10.92
CA ASP A 42 -10.10 -10.63 11.84
C ASP A 42 -10.53 -10.34 13.28
N MET A 43 -10.56 -9.07 13.74
CA MET A 43 -11.11 -8.71 15.07
C MET A 43 -12.60 -9.05 15.22
N GLY A 44 -13.41 -8.86 14.17
CA GLY A 44 -14.82 -9.22 14.19
C GLY A 44 -15.10 -10.74 14.25
N LYS A 45 -14.07 -11.59 14.10
CA LYS A 45 -14.16 -13.05 14.30
C LYS A 45 -13.83 -13.48 15.73
N ASP A 46 -13.13 -12.65 16.51
CA ASP A 46 -12.76 -12.94 17.90
C ASP A 46 -13.91 -12.67 18.90
N GLU A 47 -14.97 -11.96 18.50
CA GLU A 47 -16.13 -11.63 19.36
C GLU A 47 -17.26 -12.69 19.35
N ILE A 48 -17.06 -13.85 18.72
CA ILE A 48 -18.01 -14.98 18.78
C ILE A 48 -17.44 -16.06 19.72
N PHE A 49 -17.58 -15.85 21.03
CA PHE A 49 -17.52 -16.89 22.06
C PHE A 49 -18.63 -16.69 23.10
#